data_AF-A0A382YLK5-F1
#
_entry.id   AF-A0A382YLK5-F1
#
_cell.length_a   1.000
_cell.length_b   1.000
_cell.length_c   1.000
_cell.angle_alpha   90.00
_cell.angle_beta   90.00
_cell.angle_gamma   90.00
#
_symmetry.space_group_name_H-M   'P 1'
#
loop_
_entity.id
_entity.type
_entity.pdbx_description
1 polymer ?
#
loop_
_entity_poly.entity_id
_entity_poly.type
_entity_poly.pdbx_seq_one_letter_code
_entity_poly.pdbx_strand_id
1 'polypeptide(L)'
;MKKTGITACVLGCSLLALSFMAVFTNDIQAQTQEQAPQVINIQDAEWGPPGNSPRFPSGVRTSQLGVHPEHGGPSYFSRFPPGSHFDLHWHTYAEYVVVLSGEGTIVLGEDSHELSPGSYIVIPAKLNHSWDVP
;
A
#
# COMPACT_ATOMS: atom_id res chain seq x y z
N MET A 1 48.55 49.98 38.93
CA MET A 1 47.63 51.03 39.44
C MET A 1 46.83 51.56 38.27
N LYS A 2 45.48 51.48 38.31
CA LYS A 2 44.50 52.37 37.65
C LYS A 2 44.59 52.46 36.09
N LYS A 3 43.55 52.50 35.27
CA LYS A 3 42.10 52.64 35.37
C LYS A 3 41.56 52.49 33.93
N THR A 4 40.45 51.77 33.78
CA THR A 4 39.23 52.04 32.97
C THR A 4 39.24 53.03 31.78
N GLY A 5 38.55 52.59 30.71
CA GLY A 5 37.73 53.39 29.78
C GLY A 5 38.35 53.59 28.39
N ILE A 6 37.65 53.72 27.26
CA ILE A 6 36.23 53.96 26.95
C ILE A 6 36.07 53.80 25.41
N THR A 7 34.92 53.26 24.98
CA THR A 7 34.12 53.57 23.78
C THR A 7 34.65 53.45 22.33
N ALA A 8 33.99 52.52 21.62
CA ALA A 8 33.44 52.52 20.24
C ALA A 8 34.04 53.37 19.11
N CYS A 9 34.27 52.71 17.97
CA CYS A 9 34.03 53.30 16.65
C CYS A 9 33.56 52.20 15.68
N VAL A 10 32.36 52.38 15.13
CA VAL A 10 31.80 51.60 14.01
C VAL A 10 32.41 52.13 12.72
N LEU A 11 32.75 51.24 11.78
CA LEU A 11 32.84 51.37 10.30
C LEU A 11 33.82 50.25 9.86
N GLY A 12 33.41 49.14 9.26
CA GLY A 12 32.71 49.06 7.99
C GLY A 12 33.71 48.92 6.85
N CYS A 13 34.13 47.69 6.50
CA CYS A 13 34.57 47.32 5.15
C CYS A 13 34.87 45.82 5.04
N SER A 14 33.97 45.13 4.33
CA SER A 14 34.26 44.14 3.29
C SER A 14 35.35 43.09 3.54
N LEU A 15 34.92 41.91 3.99
CA LEU A 15 35.53 40.65 3.55
C LEU A 15 34.41 39.81 2.94
N LEU A 16 34.49 39.60 1.62
CA LEU A 16 33.63 38.69 0.86
C LEU A 16 33.69 37.30 1.51
N ALA A 17 32.65 36.93 2.26
CA ALA A 17 32.40 35.54 2.56
C ALA A 17 31.84 34.92 1.27
N LEU A 18 32.69 34.24 0.48
CA LEU A 18 32.21 33.32 -0.53
C LEU A 18 31.44 32.21 0.18
N SER A 19 30.12 32.37 0.25
CA SER A 19 29.18 31.33 0.63
C SER A 19 29.21 30.25 -0.44
N PHE A 20 29.90 29.15 -0.16
CA PHE A 20 29.71 27.89 -0.88
C PHE A 20 28.28 27.41 -0.59
N MET A 21 27.32 27.76 -1.44
CA MET A 21 26.06 27.04 -1.51
C MET A 21 26.37 25.65 -2.05
N ALA A 22 26.49 24.67 -1.15
CA ALA A 22 26.39 23.27 -1.54
C ALA A 22 24.96 23.05 -2.03
N VAL A 23 24.78 23.05 -3.36
CA VAL A 23 23.56 22.60 -3.99
C VAL A 23 23.52 21.09 -3.77
N PHE A 24 22.83 20.65 -2.71
CA PHE A 24 22.46 19.25 -2.57
C PHE A 24 21.43 18.96 -3.65
N THR A 25 21.88 18.43 -4.79
CA THR A 25 21.00 17.73 -5.71
C THR A 25 20.53 16.48 -4.96
N ASN A 26 19.34 16.55 -4.36
CA ASN A 26 18.61 15.34 -4.00
C ASN A 26 18.26 14.67 -5.33
N ASP A 27 19.14 13.79 -5.81
CA ASP A 27 18.76 12.78 -6.79
C ASP A 27 17.69 11.93 -6.12
N ILE A 28 16.42 12.28 -6.36
CA ILE A 28 15.30 11.39 -6.10
C ILE A 28 15.42 10.28 -7.14
N GLN A 29 16.33 9.33 -6.91
CA GLN A 29 16.19 8.01 -7.49
C GLN A 29 14.91 7.44 -6.90
N ALA A 30 13.88 7.29 -7.74
CA ALA A 30 12.79 6.39 -7.46
C ALA A 30 13.41 5.02 -7.17
N GLN A 31 13.48 4.63 -5.90
CA GLN A 31 13.92 3.28 -5.55
C GLN A 31 12.85 2.32 -6.04
N THR A 32 13.07 1.72 -7.20
CA THR A 32 12.41 0.48 -7.57
C THR A 32 12.87 -0.54 -6.53
N GLN A 33 12.08 -0.75 -5.48
CA GLN A 33 12.35 -1.86 -4.56
C GLN A 33 12.15 -3.15 -5.36
N GLU A 34 13.26 -3.77 -5.74
CA GLU A 34 13.25 -5.10 -6.32
C GLU A 34 12.64 -6.08 -5.30
N GLN A 35 11.56 -6.77 -5.68
CA GLN A 35 10.84 -7.65 -4.78
C GLN A 35 11.71 -8.88 -4.48
N ALA A 36 12.08 -9.08 -3.22
CA ALA A 36 12.85 -10.23 -2.79
C ALA A 36 12.03 -11.54 -2.96
N PRO A 37 12.68 -12.70 -3.19
CA PRO A 37 11.99 -13.98 -3.19
C PRO A 37 11.36 -14.26 -1.82
N GLN A 38 10.08 -14.64 -1.80
CA GLN A 38 9.31 -14.90 -0.59
C GLN A 38 8.58 -16.24 -0.69
N VAL A 39 8.52 -16.96 0.43
CA VAL A 39 7.69 -18.15 0.62
C VAL A 39 6.92 -17.93 1.91
N ILE A 40 5.59 -17.84 1.83
CA ILE A 40 4.73 -17.52 2.98
C ILE A 40 3.61 -18.54 3.04
N ASN A 41 3.47 -19.18 4.19
CA ASN A 41 2.27 -19.96 4.52
C ASN A 41 1.23 -19.02 5.14
N ILE A 42 -0.04 -19.16 4.78
CA ILE A 42 -1.15 -18.36 5.36
C ILE A 42 -1.24 -18.47 6.90
N GLN A 43 -0.79 -19.59 7.50
CA GLN A 43 -0.70 -19.74 8.96
C GLN A 43 0.27 -18.73 9.59
N ASP A 44 1.31 -18.34 8.87
CA ASP A 44 2.36 -17.41 9.32
C ASP A 44 2.13 -15.98 8.80
N ALA A 45 1.00 -15.73 8.13
CA ALA A 45 0.70 -14.43 7.53
C ALA A 45 0.51 -13.35 8.62
N GLU A 46 1.17 -12.21 8.42
CA GLU A 46 1.02 -11.04 9.27
C GLU A 46 -0.23 -10.26 8.86
N TRP A 47 -1.27 -10.31 9.68
CA TRP A 47 -2.56 -9.68 9.37
C TRP A 47 -2.61 -8.23 9.84
N GLY A 48 -3.04 -7.33 8.94
CA GLY A 48 -3.39 -5.97 9.30
C GLY A 48 -4.61 -5.90 10.23
N PRO A 49 -4.89 -4.70 10.79
CA PRO A 49 -6.11 -4.47 11.56
C PRO A 49 -7.36 -4.74 10.70
N PRO A 50 -8.51 -5.05 11.31
CA PRO A 50 -9.77 -5.16 10.58
C PRO A 50 -10.11 -3.84 9.88
N GLY A 51 -10.49 -3.94 8.60
CA GLY A 51 -10.96 -2.83 7.80
C GLY A 51 -12.23 -2.21 8.39
N ASN A 52 -12.31 -0.89 8.35
CA ASN A 52 -13.45 -0.11 8.83
C ASN A 52 -13.71 1.11 7.92
N SER A 53 -13.62 0.91 6.61
CA SER A 53 -13.84 1.96 5.63
C SER A 53 -15.06 1.64 4.78
N PRO A 54 -15.79 2.63 4.25
CA PRO A 54 -16.90 2.37 3.33
C PRO A 54 -16.53 1.60 2.05
N ARG A 55 -15.23 1.53 1.71
CA ARG A 55 -14.74 0.91 0.48
C ARG A 55 -14.51 -0.60 0.60
N PHE A 56 -14.40 -1.11 1.81
CA PHE A 56 -14.10 -2.51 2.07
C PHE A 56 -15.09 -3.06 3.09
N PRO A 57 -15.50 -4.34 2.99
CA PRO A 57 -16.41 -4.90 3.98
C PRO A 57 -15.84 -4.77 5.40
N SER A 58 -16.71 -4.42 6.35
CA SER A 58 -16.29 -4.23 7.74
C SER A 58 -15.68 -5.52 8.28
N GLY A 59 -14.53 -5.41 8.95
CA GLY A 59 -13.84 -6.53 9.56
C GLY A 59 -12.90 -7.31 8.63
N VAL A 60 -12.86 -7.02 7.32
CA VAL A 60 -11.90 -7.65 6.39
C VAL A 60 -10.47 -7.39 6.84
N ARG A 61 -9.64 -8.43 6.83
CA ARG A 61 -8.21 -8.32 7.12
C ARG A 61 -7.40 -8.73 5.91
N THR A 62 -6.33 -8.00 5.65
CA THR A 62 -5.38 -8.31 4.60
C THR A 62 -3.98 -8.55 5.17
N SER A 63 -3.22 -9.44 4.55
CA SER A 63 -1.78 -9.60 4.77
C SER A 63 -1.07 -9.28 3.45
N GLN A 64 -0.42 -8.11 3.38
CA GLN A 64 0.24 -7.63 2.17
C GLN A 64 1.53 -8.42 1.93
N LEU A 65 1.67 -9.03 0.76
CA LEU A 65 2.87 -9.79 0.38
C LEU A 65 3.78 -8.97 -0.53
N GLY A 66 3.21 -8.18 -1.43
CA GLY A 66 3.97 -7.35 -2.37
C GLY A 66 3.10 -6.38 -3.15
N VAL A 67 3.73 -5.48 -3.88
CA VAL A 67 3.08 -4.49 -4.76
C VAL A 67 3.88 -4.45 -6.06
N HIS A 68 3.20 -4.60 -7.20
CA HIS A 68 3.86 -4.52 -8.50
C HIS A 68 4.47 -3.13 -8.71
N PRO A 69 5.79 -3.01 -8.99
CA PRO A 69 6.50 -1.73 -8.95
C PRO A 69 5.99 -0.71 -9.98
N GLU A 70 5.52 -1.17 -11.14
CA GLU A 70 5.08 -0.27 -12.23
C GLU A 70 3.60 0.09 -12.20
N HIS A 71 2.76 -0.76 -11.60
CA HIS A 71 1.30 -0.66 -11.74
C HIS A 71 0.56 -0.61 -10.41
N GLY A 72 1.27 -0.81 -9.29
CA GLY A 72 0.68 -0.76 -7.95
C GLY A 72 -0.24 -1.94 -7.62
N GLY A 73 -0.29 -2.98 -8.47
CA GLY A 73 -1.12 -4.16 -8.25
C GLY A 73 -0.69 -4.90 -6.99
N PRO A 74 -1.56 -5.06 -5.97
CA PRO A 74 -1.20 -5.73 -4.74
C PRO A 74 -1.23 -7.26 -4.89
N SER A 75 -0.34 -7.94 -4.19
CA SER A 75 -0.43 -9.38 -3.90
C SER A 75 -0.60 -9.55 -2.39
N TYR A 76 -1.66 -10.21 -1.95
CA TYR A 76 -2.03 -10.27 -0.54
C TYR A 76 -2.91 -11.50 -0.24
N PHE A 77 -2.91 -11.93 1.02
CA PHE A 77 -3.99 -12.76 1.54
C PHE A 77 -5.12 -11.87 2.02
N SER A 78 -6.37 -12.27 1.79
CA SER A 78 -7.56 -11.63 2.34
C SER A 78 -8.33 -12.60 3.24
N ARG A 79 -8.92 -12.07 4.31
CA ARG A 79 -9.82 -12.79 5.21
C ARG A 79 -11.08 -11.97 5.40
N PHE A 80 -12.19 -12.51 4.95
CA PHE A 80 -13.51 -11.92 5.05
C PHE A 80 -14.24 -12.52 6.27
N PRO A 81 -14.89 -11.71 7.12
CA PRO A 81 -15.77 -12.22 8.16
C PRO A 81 -17.02 -12.91 7.55
N PRO A 82 -17.62 -13.87 8.25
CA PRO A 82 -18.95 -14.38 7.91
C PRO A 82 -19.99 -13.25 7.85
N GLY A 83 -20.94 -13.37 6.93
CA GLY A 83 -21.98 -12.37 6.66
C GLY A 83 -21.47 -11.07 6.01
N SER A 84 -20.27 -11.08 5.43
CA SER A 84 -19.72 -9.90 4.75
C SER A 84 -20.07 -9.89 3.27
N HIS A 85 -20.33 -8.68 2.75
CA HIS A 85 -20.58 -8.43 1.33
C HIS A 85 -19.58 -7.40 0.83
N PHE A 86 -18.96 -7.69 -0.32
CA PHE A 86 -18.16 -6.71 -1.05
C PHE A 86 -18.95 -6.21 -2.25
N ASP A 87 -19.42 -4.96 -2.11
CA ASP A 87 -20.23 -4.24 -3.08
C ASP A 87 -19.69 -4.37 -4.51
N LEU A 88 -20.59 -4.34 -5.50
CA LEU A 88 -20.26 -4.41 -6.92
C LEU A 88 -19.19 -3.37 -7.31
N HIS A 89 -18.07 -3.84 -7.85
CA HIS A 89 -16.95 -2.99 -8.26
C HIS A 89 -16.18 -3.57 -9.45
N TRP A 90 -15.19 -2.82 -9.94
CA TRP A 90 -14.27 -3.26 -10.99
C TRP A 90 -12.87 -2.68 -10.78
N HIS A 91 -11.88 -3.32 -11.43
CA HIS A 91 -10.47 -2.92 -11.40
C HIS A 91 -9.92 -2.68 -12.81
N THR A 92 -8.93 -1.80 -12.94
CA THR A 92 -8.29 -1.50 -14.24
C THR A 92 -7.45 -2.65 -14.79
N TYR A 93 -7.03 -3.56 -13.91
CA TYR A 93 -6.25 -4.76 -14.23
C TYR A 93 -7.04 -6.01 -13.80
N ALA A 94 -6.63 -7.16 -14.33
CA ALA A 94 -7.22 -8.44 -13.93
C ALA A 94 -6.85 -8.80 -12.48
N GLU A 95 -7.74 -9.51 -11.82
CA GLU A 95 -7.52 -10.10 -10.50
C GLU A 95 -7.54 -11.64 -10.59
N TYR A 96 -6.68 -12.28 -9.81
CA TYR A 96 -6.56 -13.73 -9.75
C TYR A 96 -6.67 -14.15 -8.28
N VAL A 97 -7.62 -15.02 -7.99
CA VAL A 97 -7.94 -15.42 -6.61
C VAL A 97 -7.94 -16.93 -6.48
N VAL A 98 -7.40 -17.42 -5.37
CA VAL A 98 -7.59 -18.80 -4.91
C VAL A 98 -8.29 -18.78 -3.57
N VAL A 99 -9.35 -19.57 -3.45
CA VAL A 99 -10.01 -19.80 -2.16
C VAL A 99 -9.22 -20.84 -1.39
N LEU A 100 -8.61 -20.43 -0.27
CA LEU A 100 -7.78 -21.30 0.56
C LEU A 100 -8.59 -22.03 1.65
N SER A 101 -9.66 -21.41 2.13
CA SER A 101 -10.53 -21.95 3.19
C SER A 101 -11.88 -21.25 3.21
N GLY A 102 -12.90 -21.90 3.74
CA GLY A 102 -14.25 -21.36 3.83
C GLY A 102 -15.05 -21.54 2.55
N GLU A 103 -16.16 -20.81 2.47
CA GLU A 103 -17.10 -20.81 1.35
C GLU A 103 -17.55 -19.38 1.06
N GLY A 104 -18.15 -19.18 -0.10
CA GLY A 104 -18.71 -17.89 -0.50
C GLY A 104 -19.27 -17.96 -1.91
N THR A 105 -19.78 -16.85 -2.38
CA THR A 105 -20.32 -16.71 -3.73
C THR A 105 -19.62 -15.52 -4.39
N ILE A 106 -19.25 -15.68 -5.66
CA ILE A 106 -18.80 -14.56 -6.50
C ILE A 106 -19.78 -14.33 -7.64
N VAL A 107 -20.13 -13.08 -7.86
CA VAL A 107 -20.87 -12.66 -9.04
C VAL A 107 -19.88 -12.07 -10.03
N LEU A 108 -19.87 -12.59 -11.26
CA LEU A 108 -19.02 -12.17 -12.37
C LEU A 108 -19.90 -11.70 -13.52
N GLY A 109 -20.11 -10.39 -13.64
CA GLY A 109 -21.10 -9.85 -14.57
C GLY A 109 -22.52 -10.24 -14.16
N GLU A 110 -23.15 -11.13 -14.92
CA GLU A 110 -24.51 -11.64 -14.65
C GLU A 110 -24.51 -13.05 -14.05
N ASP A 111 -23.35 -13.72 -14.04
CA ASP A 111 -23.21 -15.11 -13.60
C ASP A 111 -22.82 -15.18 -12.12
N SER A 112 -23.42 -16.11 -11.39
CA SER A 112 -23.13 -16.38 -9.98
C SER A 112 -22.47 -17.75 -9.82
N HIS A 113 -21.43 -17.81 -8.99
CA HIS A 113 -20.65 -19.02 -8.76
C HIS A 113 -20.42 -19.27 -7.27
N GLU A 114 -20.79 -20.46 -6.82
CA GLU A 114 -20.41 -20.94 -5.48
C GLU A 114 -18.93 -21.28 -5.43
N LEU A 115 -18.29 -20.88 -4.35
CA LEU A 115 -16.87 -21.04 -4.12
C LEU A 115 -16.61 -21.97 -2.94
N SER A 116 -15.61 -22.83 -3.12
CA SER A 116 -15.11 -23.75 -2.10
C SER A 116 -13.57 -23.81 -2.13
N PRO A 117 -12.90 -24.37 -1.12
CA PRO A 117 -11.44 -24.42 -1.09
C PRO A 117 -10.88 -25.11 -2.35
N GLY A 118 -9.91 -24.46 -3.00
CA GLY A 118 -9.35 -24.88 -4.28
C GLY A 118 -9.97 -24.22 -5.50
N SER A 119 -11.03 -23.41 -5.33
CA SER A 119 -11.57 -22.58 -6.42
C SER A 119 -10.50 -21.58 -6.89
N TYR A 120 -10.25 -21.52 -8.20
CA TYR A 120 -9.37 -20.56 -8.85
C TYR A 120 -10.22 -19.64 -9.73
N ILE A 121 -10.15 -18.34 -9.47
CA ILE A 121 -11.00 -17.33 -10.11
C ILE A 121 -10.10 -16.39 -10.91
N VAL A 122 -10.50 -16.13 -12.15
CA VAL A 122 -9.94 -15.08 -12.99
C VAL A 122 -11.00 -14.01 -13.17
N ILE A 123 -10.71 -12.78 -12.76
CA ILE A 123 -11.59 -11.63 -12.94
C ILE A 123 -10.91 -10.71 -13.97
N PRO A 124 -11.40 -10.67 -15.23
CA PRO A 124 -10.86 -9.78 -16.25
C PRO A 124 -10.93 -8.31 -15.85
N ALA A 125 -10.00 -7.51 -16.38
CA ALA A 125 -10.02 -6.07 -16.22
C ALA A 125 -11.39 -5.48 -16.62
N LYS A 126 -11.90 -4.55 -15.81
CA LYS A 126 -13.19 -3.85 -15.97
C LYS A 126 -14.44 -4.74 -15.89
N LEU A 127 -14.33 -6.03 -15.56
CA LEU A 127 -15.50 -6.84 -15.26
C LEU A 127 -16.08 -6.41 -13.91
N ASN A 128 -17.37 -6.07 -13.87
CA ASN A 128 -18.08 -5.83 -12.63
C ASN A 128 -18.22 -7.14 -11.86
N HIS A 129 -17.87 -7.11 -10.57
CA HIS A 129 -17.94 -8.28 -9.71
C HIS A 129 -18.25 -7.89 -8.26
N SER A 130 -18.83 -8.82 -7.51
CA SER A 130 -19.11 -8.69 -6.09
C SER A 130 -18.86 -10.02 -5.38
N TRP A 131 -18.72 -9.96 -4.06
CA TRP A 131 -18.46 -11.12 -3.21
C TRP A 131 -19.49 -11.18 -2.09
N ASP A 132 -19.99 -12.38 -1.83
CA ASP A 132 -20.83 -12.69 -0.68
C ASP A 132 -20.17 -13.80 0.14
N VAL A 133 -20.00 -13.57 1.43
CA VAL A 133 -19.50 -14.56 2.39
C VAL A 133 -20.61 -14.83 3.40
N PRO A 134 -21.15 -16.05 3.45
CA PRO A 134 -22.29 -16.37 4.31
C PRO A 134 -21.96 -16.27 5.81
#